data_AF-A0A975CTN0-F1
#
_entry.id   AF-A0A975CTN0-F1
#
_cell.length_a   1.000
_cell.length_b   1.000
_cell.length_c   1.000
_cell.angle_alpha   90.00
_cell.angle_beta   90.00
_cell.angle_gamma   90.00
#
_symmetry.space_group_name_H-M   'P 1'
#
loop_
_entity.id
_entity.type
_entity.pdbx_description
1 polymer ?
#
loop_
_entity_poly.entity_id
_entity_poly.type
_entity_poly.pdbx_seq_one_letter_code
_entity_poly.pdbx_strand_id
1 'polypeptide(L)'
;MKRICALLFALCMLVSCAYASVEKEERRTPLSNKTLVKILENNGYKGWTLYQPGPCETETNTSSKTFLRRVSIYPIVAEKDGETHLVILRKKGKDWKFQLASDKAVSRDGFRMYDFSMDENISSESKTLYIWFDYADGQDRRYTLELDLSDTYNSYFRYLELPGEDTADGRIYRTIIMNYLRDFDFELSYYGGSFRETIGVQPWKTHEFGIEEFSLAEMPLSLADLTKQAVVKNAPDGAPLYRRPSETGEPIAVLHEGEPANIVRLEYSDKWMIVYMQDDVYYARSAAFE
;
A
#
# COMPACT_ATOMS: atom_id res chain seq x y z
N MET A 1 -54.25 0.15 12.70
CA MET A 1 -53.23 0.79 11.84
C MET A 1 -52.17 1.59 12.61
N LYS A 2 -52.49 2.42 13.61
CA LYS A 2 -51.47 3.23 14.34
C LYS A 2 -50.40 2.43 15.12
N ARG A 3 -50.70 1.22 15.61
CA ARG A 3 -49.74 0.38 16.36
C ARG A 3 -48.75 -0.40 15.48
N ILE A 4 -49.10 -0.64 14.21
CA ILE A 4 -48.22 -1.36 13.27
C ILE A 4 -47.16 -0.40 12.70
N CYS A 5 -47.51 0.86 12.45
CA CYS A 5 -46.56 1.88 12.03
C CYS A 5 -45.49 2.18 13.10
N ALA A 6 -45.84 2.14 14.39
CA ALA A 6 -44.87 2.34 15.48
C ALA A 6 -43.86 1.17 15.59
N LEU A 7 -44.30 -0.06 15.33
CA LEU A 7 -43.43 -1.24 15.32
C LEU A 7 -42.50 -1.27 14.10
N LEU A 8 -42.96 -0.83 12.93
CA LEU A 8 -42.11 -0.69 11.74
C LEU A 8 -41.06 0.43 11.89
N PHE A 9 -41.40 1.55 12.55
CA PHE A 9 -40.42 2.61 12.81
C PHE A 9 -39.36 2.19 13.84
N ALA A 10 -39.74 1.41 14.87
CA ALA A 10 -38.80 0.86 15.84
C ALA A 10 -37.90 -0.23 15.23
N LEU A 11 -38.42 -1.04 14.29
CA LEU A 11 -37.62 -2.03 13.58
C LEU A 11 -36.63 -1.38 12.60
N CYS A 12 -37.02 -0.29 11.91
CA CYS A 12 -36.10 0.49 11.07
C CYS A 12 -35.00 1.20 11.88
N MET A 13 -35.28 1.62 13.13
CA MET A 13 -34.28 2.19 14.04
C MET A 13 -33.31 1.13 14.61
N LEU A 14 -33.72 -0.12 14.71
CA LEU A 14 -32.82 -1.22 15.12
C LEU A 14 -31.96 -1.75 13.96
N VAL A 15 -32.43 -1.65 12.71
CA VAL A 15 -31.64 -2.02 11.52
C VAL A 15 -30.66 -0.90 11.11
N SER A 16 -30.92 0.36 11.46
CA SER A 16 -29.99 1.48 11.24
C SER A 16 -28.90 1.61 12.32
N CYS A 17 -29.03 0.90 13.44
CA CYS A 17 -28.00 0.81 14.50
C CYS A 17 -27.02 -0.36 14.31
N ALA A 18 -27.05 -1.05 13.17
CA ALA A 18 -26.16 -2.18 12.87
C ALA A 18 -24.98 -1.81 11.94
N TYR A 19 -24.78 -0.52 11.62
CA TYR A 19 -23.45 0.00 11.28
C TYR A 19 -22.84 0.62 12.53
N ALA A 20 -22.73 -0.17 13.59
CA ALA A 20 -21.62 0.04 14.49
C ALA A 20 -20.38 -0.21 13.62
N SER A 21 -19.65 0.86 13.28
CA SER A 21 -18.24 0.71 12.96
C SER A 21 -17.69 -0.16 14.08
N VAL A 22 -17.29 -1.39 13.77
CA VAL A 22 -16.47 -2.13 14.73
C VAL A 22 -15.29 -1.19 14.94
N GLU A 23 -15.25 -0.54 16.10
CA GLU A 23 -14.16 0.31 16.51
C GLU A 23 -12.97 -0.63 16.62
N LYS A 24 -12.29 -0.85 15.49
CA LYS A 24 -11.27 -1.90 15.41
C LYS A 24 -10.13 -1.45 16.28
N GLU A 25 -9.85 -2.30 17.26
CA GLU A 25 -8.91 -2.06 18.35
C GLU A 25 -7.55 -1.64 17.79
N GLU A 26 -7.01 -0.55 18.34
CA GLU A 26 -5.67 -0.10 18.04
C GLU A 26 -4.68 -1.18 18.54
N ARG A 27 -3.92 -1.79 17.63
CA ARG A 27 -3.04 -2.95 17.90
C ARG A 27 -1.58 -2.58 18.07
N ARG A 28 -1.28 -1.29 18.17
CA ARG A 28 0.09 -0.78 18.32
C ARG A 28 0.61 -1.10 19.72
N THR A 29 1.69 -1.86 19.78
CA THR A 29 2.23 -2.35 21.04
C THR A 29 3.36 -1.44 21.55
N PRO A 30 3.30 -0.90 22.78
CA PRO A 30 4.39 -0.08 23.33
C PRO A 30 5.72 -0.82 23.41
N LEU A 31 6.81 -0.13 23.12
CA LEU A 31 8.17 -0.67 23.17
C LEU A 31 8.58 -0.99 24.62
N SER A 32 8.68 -2.28 24.95
CA SER A 32 8.99 -2.72 26.32
C SER A 32 10.48 -2.72 26.67
N ASN A 33 11.36 -2.74 25.67
CA ASN A 33 12.79 -2.89 25.90
C ASN A 33 13.51 -1.58 26.28
N LYS A 34 13.83 -1.45 27.57
CA LYS A 34 14.51 -0.27 28.14
C LYS A 34 15.84 0.08 27.48
N THR A 35 16.58 -0.90 26.96
CA THR A 35 17.86 -0.62 26.27
C THR A 35 17.59 0.07 24.93
N LEU A 36 16.62 -0.40 24.16
CA LEU A 36 16.24 0.23 22.89
C LEU A 36 15.65 1.63 23.13
N VAL A 37 14.79 1.78 24.15
CA VAL A 37 14.25 3.08 24.57
C VAL A 37 15.38 4.08 24.85
N LYS A 38 16.37 3.70 25.68
CA LYS A 38 17.50 4.60 26.00
C LYS A 38 18.32 4.97 24.77
N ILE A 39 18.49 4.05 23.81
CA ILE A 39 19.15 4.36 22.53
C ILE A 39 18.36 5.44 21.80
N LEU A 40 17.04 5.28 21.68
CA LEU A 40 16.17 6.24 21.00
C LEU A 40 16.14 7.61 21.69
N GLU A 41 16.03 7.64 23.02
CA GLU A 41 16.09 8.89 23.79
C GLU A 41 17.40 9.66 23.55
N ASN A 42 18.52 8.95 23.45
CA ASN A 42 19.83 9.54 23.14
C ASN A 42 19.98 9.99 21.68
N ASN A 43 19.03 9.64 20.80
CA ASN A 43 19.00 9.99 19.38
C ASN A 43 17.79 10.87 19.03
N GLY A 44 17.32 11.71 19.96
CA GLY A 44 16.30 12.73 19.69
C GLY A 44 14.85 12.32 19.97
N TYR A 45 14.60 11.05 20.32
CA TYR A 45 13.26 10.53 20.59
C TYR A 45 12.85 10.58 22.06
N LYS A 46 13.46 11.47 22.84
CA LYS A 46 13.10 11.64 24.26
C LYS A 46 11.68 12.22 24.37
N GLY A 47 10.83 11.53 25.12
CA GLY A 47 9.43 11.93 25.31
C GLY A 47 8.52 11.62 24.12
N TRP A 48 8.98 10.82 23.16
CA TRP A 48 8.14 10.24 22.12
C TRP A 48 7.46 8.98 22.63
N THR A 49 6.28 8.68 22.10
CA THR A 49 5.66 7.36 22.28
C THR A 49 6.33 6.39 21.32
N LEU A 50 6.82 5.27 21.82
CA LEU A 50 7.61 4.30 21.05
C LEU A 50 6.86 2.98 20.97
N TYR A 51 6.68 2.47 19.76
CA TYR A 51 5.97 1.23 19.47
C TYR A 51 6.91 0.17 18.89
N GLN A 52 6.80 -1.05 19.41
CA GLN A 52 7.38 -2.23 18.80
C GLN A 52 6.39 -2.87 17.83
N PRO A 53 6.84 -3.68 16.87
CA PRO A 53 5.92 -4.45 16.06
C PRO A 53 5.25 -5.52 16.92
N GLY A 54 3.94 -5.66 16.79
CA GLY A 54 3.21 -6.82 17.32
C GLY A 54 3.59 -8.10 16.56
N PRO A 55 3.47 -9.28 17.20
CA PRO A 55 3.51 -10.56 16.50
C PRO A 55 2.25 -10.75 15.64
N CYS A 56 2.37 -11.46 14.51
CA CYS A 56 1.24 -11.76 13.64
C CYS A 56 0.47 -13.02 14.06
N GLU A 57 1.17 -14.06 14.53
CA GLU A 57 0.58 -15.40 14.72
C GLU A 57 0.59 -15.88 16.18
N THR A 58 1.42 -15.28 17.03
CA THR A 58 1.71 -15.74 18.39
C THR A 58 1.57 -14.64 19.43
N GLU A 59 1.81 -14.94 20.70
CA GLU A 59 1.91 -13.95 21.78
C GLU A 59 3.35 -13.47 22.01
N THR A 60 4.22 -13.56 21.00
CA THR A 60 5.65 -13.24 21.14
C THR A 60 5.86 -11.76 21.45
N ASN A 61 6.52 -11.46 22.57
CA ASN A 61 7.07 -10.12 22.79
C ASN A 61 8.32 -9.90 21.91
N THR A 62 8.15 -9.15 20.83
CA THR A 62 9.18 -8.92 19.81
C THR A 62 10.33 -8.02 20.29
N SER A 63 10.19 -7.24 21.37
CA SER A 63 11.33 -6.54 21.99
C SER A 63 11.95 -7.28 23.17
N SER A 64 11.51 -8.50 23.46
CA SER A 64 12.13 -9.33 24.51
C SER A 64 13.61 -9.59 24.22
N LYS A 65 14.42 -9.79 25.26
CA LYS A 65 15.83 -10.14 25.10
C LYS A 65 16.03 -11.43 24.29
N THR A 66 15.10 -12.37 24.40
CA THR A 66 15.14 -13.65 23.68
C THR A 66 14.92 -13.43 22.19
N PHE A 67 13.88 -12.68 21.81
CA PHE A 67 13.61 -12.35 20.41
C PHE A 67 14.75 -11.53 19.81
N LEU A 68 15.14 -10.44 20.49
CA LEU A 68 16.20 -9.55 20.01
C LEU A 68 17.56 -10.23 19.87
N ARG A 69 17.80 -11.41 20.45
CA ARG A 69 19.03 -12.19 20.19
C ARG A 69 19.07 -12.81 18.79
N ARG A 70 17.91 -13.12 18.22
CA ARG A 70 17.74 -13.77 16.91
C ARG A 70 17.92 -12.81 15.74
N VAL A 71 17.64 -11.52 15.94
CA VAL A 71 17.72 -10.48 14.90
C VAL A 71 18.95 -9.59 15.05
N SER A 72 19.33 -8.93 13.97
CA SER A 72 20.43 -7.96 13.89
C SER A 72 19.97 -6.56 13.46
N ILE A 73 18.72 -6.44 13.02
CA ILE A 73 18.05 -5.20 12.61
C ILE A 73 16.65 -5.18 13.25
N TYR A 74 16.11 -4.01 13.58
CA TYR A 74 14.84 -3.90 14.29
C TYR A 74 14.13 -2.58 13.99
N PRO A 75 12.84 -2.61 13.58
CA PRO A 75 12.05 -1.42 13.31
C PRO A 75 11.32 -0.95 14.58
N ILE A 76 11.13 0.37 14.70
CA ILE A 76 10.35 1.02 15.76
C ILE A 76 9.54 2.13 15.12
N VAL A 77 8.26 2.23 15.45
CA VAL A 77 7.45 3.42 15.13
C VAL A 77 7.50 4.36 16.33
N ALA A 78 7.88 5.61 16.09
CA ALA A 78 7.95 6.64 17.11
C ALA A 78 6.95 7.76 16.78
N GLU A 79 6.16 8.19 17.76
CA GLU A 79 5.14 9.23 17.56
C GLU A 79 5.24 10.36 18.57
N LYS A 80 5.03 11.59 18.09
CA LYS A 80 4.95 12.79 18.93
C LYS A 80 4.26 13.92 18.18
N ASP A 81 3.33 14.61 18.84
CA ASP A 81 2.68 15.83 18.33
C ASP A 81 2.08 15.70 16.91
N GLY A 82 1.61 14.50 16.55
CA GLY A 82 1.04 14.19 15.24
C GLY A 82 2.05 13.77 14.17
N GLU A 83 3.35 13.77 14.49
CA GLU A 83 4.41 13.23 13.64
C GLU A 83 4.64 11.74 13.95
N THR A 84 4.87 10.95 12.90
CA THR A 84 5.18 9.52 12.99
C THR A 84 6.46 9.23 12.22
N HIS A 85 7.46 8.67 12.90
CA HIS A 85 8.74 8.30 12.32
C HIS A 85 8.92 6.77 12.36
N LEU A 86 9.35 6.19 11.24
CA LEU A 86 9.92 4.84 11.22
C LEU A 86 11.40 4.94 11.57
N VAL A 87 11.81 4.30 12.66
CA VAL A 87 13.19 4.26 13.13
C VAL A 87 13.75 2.85 12.99
N ILE A 88 14.94 2.73 12.42
CA ILE A 88 15.65 1.46 12.29
C ILE A 88 16.84 1.44 13.25
N LEU A 89 16.90 0.39 14.07
CA LEU A 89 18.04 0.06 14.90
C LEU A 89 18.80 -1.12 14.29
N ARG A 90 20.13 -1.12 14.42
CA ARG A 90 20.99 -2.21 13.96
C ARG A 90 21.99 -2.61 15.03
N LYS A 91 22.30 -3.91 15.09
CA LYS A 91 23.39 -4.42 15.93
C LYS A 91 24.74 -4.11 15.31
N LYS A 92 25.64 -3.58 16.13
CA LYS A 92 27.08 -3.54 15.88
C LYS A 92 27.75 -4.44 16.91
N GLY A 93 28.05 -5.68 16.51
CA GLY A 93 28.44 -6.73 17.45
C GLY A 93 27.28 -7.16 18.34
N LYS A 94 27.40 -7.00 19.66
CA LYS A 94 26.33 -7.34 20.63
C LYS A 94 25.42 -6.16 20.98
N ASP A 95 25.82 -4.94 20.63
CA ASP A 95 25.12 -3.72 21.01
C ASP A 95 24.21 -3.23 19.90
N TRP A 96 23.02 -2.77 20.27
CA TRP A 96 22.12 -2.03 19.38
C TRP A 96 22.60 -0.58 19.20
N LYS A 97 22.44 -0.06 17.99
CA LYS A 97 22.75 1.32 17.59
C LYS A 97 21.61 1.86 16.75
N PHE A 98 21.39 3.17 16.85
CA PHE A 98 20.56 3.90 15.89
C PHE A 98 21.20 3.80 14.50
N GLN A 99 20.41 3.49 13.48
CA GLN A 99 20.87 3.46 12.10
C GLN A 99 20.33 4.66 11.33
N LEU A 100 19.01 4.76 11.21
CA LEU A 100 18.33 5.80 10.45
C LEU A 100 16.92 6.01 11.01
N ALA A 101 16.31 7.11 10.60
CA ALA A 101 14.88 7.32 10.76
C ALA A 101 14.31 8.03 9.53
N SER A 102 13.05 7.74 9.21
CA SER A 102 12.29 8.37 8.15
C SER A 102 10.97 8.89 8.69
N ASP A 103 10.70 10.16 8.45
CA ASP A 103 9.45 10.87 8.77
C ASP A 103 8.39 10.70 7.68
N LYS A 104 8.79 10.21 6.50
CA LYS A 104 7.92 10.06 5.31
C LYS A 104 7.52 8.62 5.04
N ALA A 105 8.30 7.65 5.51
CA ALA A 105 8.14 6.26 5.11
C ALA A 105 6.79 5.64 5.53
N VAL A 106 6.19 6.15 6.60
CA VAL A 106 4.97 5.60 7.22
C VAL A 106 3.89 6.65 7.47
N SER A 107 4.05 7.83 6.87
CA SER A 107 3.19 9.00 7.10
C SER A 107 2.51 9.41 5.80
N ARG A 108 1.19 9.62 5.88
CA ARG A 108 0.37 10.17 4.80
C ARG A 108 -0.82 10.91 5.38
N ASP A 109 -1.09 12.10 4.85
CA ASP A 109 -2.23 12.90 5.27
C ASP A 109 -3.56 12.14 5.11
N GLY A 110 -4.38 12.18 6.16
CA GLY A 110 -5.66 11.49 6.21
C GLY A 110 -5.57 9.98 6.47
N PHE A 111 -4.36 9.41 6.59
CA PHE A 111 -4.17 8.02 6.99
C PHE A 111 -3.91 7.96 8.50
N ARG A 112 -4.56 7.00 9.16
CA ARG A 112 -4.33 6.68 10.57
C ARG A 112 -3.81 5.26 10.67
N MET A 113 -2.56 5.11 11.09
CA MET A 113 -2.01 3.80 11.42
C MET A 113 -2.74 3.23 12.63
N TYR A 114 -3.26 2.01 12.52
CA TYR A 114 -3.91 1.31 13.62
C TYR A 114 -3.21 0.00 14.01
N ASP A 115 -2.35 -0.53 13.14
CA ASP A 115 -1.52 -1.69 13.43
C ASP A 115 -0.09 -1.51 12.91
N PHE A 116 0.84 -2.13 13.64
CA PHE A 116 2.25 -2.20 13.31
C PHE A 116 2.74 -3.56 13.79
N SER A 117 3.01 -4.46 12.86
CA SER A 117 3.25 -5.88 13.13
C SER A 117 4.42 -6.43 12.33
N MET A 118 4.90 -7.62 12.71
CA MET A 118 5.94 -8.33 11.98
C MET A 118 5.69 -9.84 12.00
N ASP A 119 6.29 -10.53 11.03
CA ASP A 119 6.42 -11.98 11.09
C ASP A 119 7.53 -12.35 12.09
N GLU A 120 7.12 -12.89 13.23
CA GLU A 120 8.02 -13.34 14.30
C GLU A 120 8.74 -14.67 13.99
N ASN A 121 8.30 -15.38 12.96
CA ASN A 121 8.84 -16.67 12.52
C ASN A 121 10.06 -16.47 11.60
N ILE A 122 11.07 -15.80 12.14
CA ILE A 122 12.30 -15.46 11.41
C ILE A 122 12.97 -16.73 10.88
N SER A 123 13.01 -16.86 9.55
CA SER A 123 13.73 -17.92 8.86
C SER A 123 15.22 -17.84 9.15
N SER A 124 15.86 -18.99 9.37
CA SER A 124 17.31 -19.08 9.50
C SER A 124 18.06 -18.76 8.21
N GLU A 125 17.37 -18.75 7.07
CA GLU A 125 17.97 -18.62 5.73
C GLU A 125 18.00 -17.18 5.23
N SER A 126 16.87 -16.47 5.21
CA SER A 126 16.81 -15.12 4.62
C SER A 126 17.15 -14.00 5.60
N LYS A 127 16.98 -14.21 6.92
CA LYS A 127 17.06 -13.18 7.99
C LYS A 127 16.28 -11.88 7.72
N THR A 128 15.47 -11.85 6.66
CA THR A 128 14.55 -10.76 6.35
C THR A 128 13.40 -10.82 7.33
N LEU A 129 13.06 -9.66 7.87
CA LEU A 129 11.88 -9.44 8.69
C LEU A 129 10.81 -8.83 7.78
N TYR A 130 9.66 -9.48 7.70
CA TYR A 130 8.49 -8.94 7.03
C TYR A 130 7.69 -8.13 8.05
N ILE A 131 7.41 -6.88 7.70
CA ILE A 131 6.80 -5.90 8.61
C ILE A 131 5.58 -5.31 7.90
N TRP A 132 4.47 -5.22 8.61
CA TRP A 132 3.24 -4.64 8.11
C TRP A 132 2.85 -3.40 8.90
N PHE A 133 2.39 -2.39 8.18
CA PHE A 133 1.79 -1.18 8.72
C PHE A 133 0.38 -1.08 8.16
N ASP A 134 -0.63 -1.14 9.03
CA ASP A 134 -2.01 -1.06 8.61
C ASP A 134 -2.61 0.31 8.90
N TYR A 135 -3.29 0.84 7.89
CA TYR A 135 -3.88 2.17 7.92
C TYR A 135 -5.38 2.11 7.62
N ALA A 136 -6.11 3.04 8.24
CA ALA A 136 -7.44 3.41 7.84
C ALA A 136 -7.41 4.87 7.37
N ASP A 137 -8.11 5.19 6.28
CA ASP A 137 -8.31 6.58 5.89
C ASP A 137 -9.54 7.22 6.56
N GLY A 138 -9.85 8.47 6.22
CA GLY A 138 -11.02 9.19 6.74
C GLY A 138 -12.39 8.57 6.40
N GLN A 139 -12.43 7.55 5.53
CA GLN A 139 -13.63 6.78 5.18
C GLN A 139 -13.57 5.33 5.71
N ASP A 140 -12.62 5.03 6.61
CA ASP A 140 -12.29 3.68 7.13
C ASP A 140 -11.94 2.66 6.04
N ARG A 141 -11.47 3.13 4.88
CA ARG A 141 -10.89 2.27 3.85
C ARG A 141 -9.51 1.82 4.31
N ARG A 142 -9.21 0.54 4.08
CA ARG A 142 -8.07 -0.17 4.68
C ARG A 142 -6.93 -0.31 3.70
N TYR A 143 -5.73 -0.01 4.17
CA TYR A 143 -4.49 -0.12 3.41
C TYR A 143 -3.46 -0.85 4.25
N THR A 144 -2.64 -1.68 3.61
CA THR A 144 -1.54 -2.39 4.26
C THR A 144 -0.26 -2.12 3.50
N LEU A 145 0.72 -1.53 4.18
CA LEU A 145 2.06 -1.29 3.65
C LEU A 145 2.99 -2.37 4.19
N GLU A 146 3.75 -3.02 3.32
CA GLU A 146 4.71 -4.06 3.68
C GLU A 146 6.15 -3.59 3.46
N LEU A 147 7.02 -3.90 4.42
CA LEU A 147 8.46 -3.64 4.39
C LEU A 147 9.24 -4.95 4.54
N ASP A 148 10.11 -5.23 3.57
CA ASP A 148 11.16 -6.25 3.67
C ASP A 148 12.37 -5.61 4.36
N LEU A 149 12.59 -5.90 5.64
CA LEU A 149 13.72 -5.39 6.42
C LEU A 149 14.80 -6.46 6.54
N SER A 150 15.94 -6.25 5.89
CA SER A 150 17.04 -7.23 5.83
C SER A 150 18.36 -6.63 6.32
N ASP A 151 19.18 -7.47 6.95
CA ASP A 151 20.57 -7.14 7.29
C ASP A 151 21.57 -7.52 6.19
N THR A 152 21.11 -8.29 5.21
CA THR A 152 21.90 -8.91 4.15
C THR A 152 21.61 -8.28 2.79
N TYR A 153 20.34 -7.99 2.51
CA TYR A 153 19.89 -7.31 1.30
C TYR A 153 19.45 -5.88 1.60
N ASN A 154 19.27 -5.07 0.57
CA ASN A 154 18.67 -3.74 0.74
C ASN A 154 17.27 -3.90 1.32
N SER A 155 16.96 -3.09 2.32
CA SER A 155 15.61 -3.06 2.89
C SER A 155 14.75 -2.09 2.10
N TYR A 156 13.54 -2.51 1.73
CA TYR A 156 12.68 -1.74 0.86
C TYR A 156 11.21 -2.07 1.13
N PHE A 157 10.35 -1.08 0.90
CA PHE A 157 8.91 -1.31 0.89
C PHE A 157 8.54 -2.16 -0.31
N ARG A 158 7.70 -3.18 -0.10
CA ARG A 158 7.43 -4.24 -1.08
C ARG A 158 5.99 -4.26 -1.58
N TYR A 159 5.00 -3.91 -0.78
CA TYR A 159 3.62 -3.83 -1.26
C TYR A 159 2.87 -2.70 -0.58
N LEU A 160 1.95 -2.09 -1.33
CA LEU A 160 0.86 -1.32 -0.76
C LEU A 160 -0.45 -1.95 -1.22
N GLU A 161 -1.09 -2.69 -0.33
CA GLU A 161 -2.42 -3.23 -0.55
C GLU A 161 -3.46 -2.11 -0.41
N LEU A 162 -4.32 -2.00 -1.40
CA LEU A 162 -5.39 -1.02 -1.45
C LEU A 162 -6.71 -1.64 -0.96
N PRO A 163 -7.69 -0.80 -0.59
CA PRO A 163 -9.00 -1.26 -0.14
C PRO A 163 -9.65 -2.15 -1.19
N GLY A 164 -10.01 -3.37 -0.78
CA GLY A 164 -10.76 -4.27 -1.64
C GLY A 164 -12.19 -3.78 -1.87
N GLU A 165 -12.73 -4.05 -3.05
CA GLU A 165 -14.08 -3.63 -3.48
C GLU A 165 -14.98 -4.85 -3.67
N ASP A 166 -16.14 -4.87 -3.01
CA ASP A 166 -17.12 -5.94 -3.20
C ASP A 166 -17.92 -5.69 -4.49
N THR A 167 -17.87 -6.63 -5.41
CA THR A 167 -18.64 -6.61 -6.67
C THR A 167 -19.62 -7.78 -6.73
N ALA A 168 -20.53 -7.75 -7.71
CA ALA A 168 -21.47 -8.85 -7.93
C ALA A 168 -20.78 -10.20 -8.18
N ASP A 169 -19.56 -10.19 -8.71
CA ASP A 169 -18.80 -11.38 -9.09
C ASP A 169 -17.73 -11.79 -8.07
N GLY A 170 -17.65 -11.09 -6.94
CA GLY A 170 -16.68 -11.33 -5.88
C GLY A 170 -15.97 -10.07 -5.39
N ARG A 171 -15.02 -10.24 -4.47
CA ARG A 171 -14.22 -9.13 -3.94
C ARG A 171 -12.98 -8.91 -4.79
N ILE A 172 -12.78 -7.70 -5.28
CA ILE A 172 -11.60 -7.28 -6.03
C ILE A 172 -10.53 -6.78 -5.06
N TYR A 173 -9.29 -7.25 -5.20
CA TYR A 173 -8.14 -6.76 -4.45
C TYR A 173 -7.19 -6.03 -5.39
N ARG A 174 -6.63 -4.91 -4.94
CA ARG A 174 -5.69 -4.12 -5.74
C ARG A 174 -4.42 -3.95 -4.92
N THR A 175 -3.27 -4.19 -5.53
CA THR A 175 -1.98 -4.14 -4.84
C THR A 175 -0.96 -3.42 -5.70
N ILE A 176 -0.19 -2.54 -5.08
CA ILE A 176 0.91 -1.82 -5.71
C ILE A 176 2.19 -2.59 -5.35
N ILE A 177 2.81 -3.27 -6.33
CA ILE A 177 3.95 -4.18 -6.14
C ILE A 177 5.34 -3.53 -6.25
N MET A 178 5.89 -3.26 -5.06
CA MET A 178 7.18 -2.73 -4.60
C MET A 178 8.53 -2.99 -5.30
N ASN A 179 8.66 -3.14 -6.63
CA ASN A 179 9.89 -3.78 -7.13
C ASN A 179 11.14 -2.88 -7.14
N TYR A 180 12.01 -3.07 -6.14
CA TYR A 180 13.30 -2.37 -5.99
C TYR A 180 14.22 -2.45 -7.23
N LEU A 181 14.09 -3.48 -8.07
CA LEU A 181 14.94 -3.65 -9.26
C LEU A 181 14.29 -3.19 -10.56
N ARG A 182 13.00 -2.80 -10.55
CA ARG A 182 12.23 -2.60 -11.80
C ARG A 182 11.38 -1.33 -11.86
N ASP A 183 11.51 -0.40 -10.91
CA ASP A 183 10.86 0.93 -10.93
C ASP A 183 9.35 0.96 -11.23
N PHE A 184 8.68 -0.15 -10.89
CA PHE A 184 7.26 -0.37 -10.70
C PHE A 184 6.28 -0.62 -11.84
N ASP A 185 5.29 -1.45 -11.46
CA ASP A 185 4.17 -1.97 -12.23
C ASP A 185 2.99 -2.29 -11.29
N PHE A 186 1.80 -1.76 -11.58
CA PHE A 186 0.59 -1.87 -10.75
C PHE A 186 0.02 -3.31 -10.80
N GLU A 187 -0.51 -3.87 -9.72
CA GLU A 187 -1.27 -5.13 -9.81
C GLU A 187 -2.76 -4.89 -9.53
N LEU A 188 -3.60 -5.13 -10.54
CA LEU A 188 -5.05 -5.07 -10.42
C LEU A 188 -5.61 -6.50 -10.49
N SER A 189 -5.63 -7.17 -9.33
CA SER A 189 -6.03 -8.56 -9.20
C SER A 189 -7.55 -8.69 -9.04
N TYR A 190 -8.26 -9.00 -10.12
CA TYR A 190 -9.65 -9.44 -10.04
C TYR A 190 -9.74 -10.81 -9.37
N TYR A 191 -10.61 -10.97 -8.36
CA TYR A 191 -10.91 -12.27 -7.76
C TYR A 191 -12.36 -12.65 -8.06
N GLY A 192 -12.56 -13.28 -9.22
CA GLY A 192 -13.79 -13.96 -9.60
C GLY A 192 -13.50 -15.43 -9.88
N GLY A 193 -13.59 -16.29 -8.87
CA GLY A 193 -13.19 -17.70 -8.99
C GLY A 193 -11.68 -17.93 -8.91
N SER A 194 -11.07 -18.52 -9.96
CA SER A 194 -9.66 -18.98 -9.98
C SER A 194 -8.73 -18.15 -10.86
N PHE A 195 -9.15 -16.99 -11.36
CA PHE A 195 -8.38 -16.17 -12.30
C PHE A 195 -7.76 -14.95 -11.61
N ARG A 196 -6.47 -14.69 -11.86
CA ARG A 196 -5.71 -13.50 -11.44
C ARG A 196 -5.08 -12.89 -12.70
N GLU A 197 -5.32 -11.61 -12.95
CA GLU A 197 -4.65 -10.85 -14.03
C GLU A 197 -3.75 -9.78 -13.39
N THR A 198 -2.52 -9.65 -13.86
CA THR A 198 -1.54 -8.66 -13.40
C THR A 198 -1.18 -7.79 -14.60
N ILE A 199 -1.30 -6.46 -14.46
CA ILE A 199 -1.05 -5.51 -15.56
C ILE A 199 0.14 -4.64 -15.21
N GLY A 200 1.29 -4.94 -15.81
CA GLY A 200 2.47 -4.12 -15.63
C GLY A 200 2.34 -2.70 -16.19
N VAL A 201 2.57 -1.66 -15.37
CA VAL A 201 2.52 -0.25 -15.80
C VAL A 201 3.77 0.53 -15.42
N GLN A 202 4.43 1.14 -16.41
CA GLN A 202 5.62 1.94 -16.16
C GLN A 202 5.22 3.38 -15.74
N PRO A 203 5.50 3.82 -14.50
CA PRO A 203 5.12 5.15 -14.05
C PRO A 203 5.88 6.23 -14.81
N TRP A 204 5.31 7.44 -14.84
CA TRP A 204 5.93 8.61 -15.48
C TRP A 204 7.01 9.27 -14.60
N LYS A 205 6.96 9.02 -13.29
CA LYS A 205 7.92 9.47 -12.29
C LYS A 205 8.55 8.23 -11.64
N THR A 206 9.86 8.25 -11.43
CA THR A 206 10.56 7.22 -10.66
C THR A 206 10.25 7.38 -9.18
N HIS A 207 10.04 6.25 -8.50
CA HIS A 207 9.82 6.21 -7.06
C HIS A 207 10.92 5.35 -6.42
N GLU A 208 11.49 5.84 -5.33
CA GLU A 208 12.46 5.10 -4.53
C GLU A 208 11.73 4.30 -3.45
N PHE A 209 12.13 3.06 -3.23
CA PHE A 209 11.49 2.16 -2.26
C PHE A 209 12.35 1.86 -1.03
N GLY A 210 13.57 2.41 -0.98
CA GLY A 210 14.44 2.35 0.20
C GLY A 210 13.84 3.11 1.39
N ILE A 211 14.18 2.71 2.61
CA ILE A 211 13.56 3.27 3.82
C ILE A 211 13.82 4.78 3.97
N GLU A 212 14.99 5.27 3.55
CA GLU A 212 15.36 6.68 3.71
C GLU A 212 14.65 7.57 2.68
N GLU A 213 14.44 7.06 1.48
CA GLU A 213 13.92 7.81 0.34
C GLU A 213 12.41 7.64 0.13
N PHE A 214 11.84 6.51 0.56
CA PHE A 214 10.44 6.18 0.36
C PHE A 214 9.51 7.18 1.06
N SER A 215 8.44 7.55 0.36
CA SER A 215 7.41 8.47 0.85
C SER A 215 6.02 7.90 0.60
N LEU A 216 5.35 7.48 1.67
CA LEU A 216 3.97 6.96 1.58
C LEU A 216 3.00 8.03 1.08
N ALA A 217 3.26 9.31 1.40
CA ALA A 217 2.48 10.44 0.91
C ALA A 217 2.56 10.62 -0.61
N GLU A 218 3.66 10.20 -1.25
CA GLU A 218 3.82 10.30 -2.71
C GLU A 218 3.36 9.05 -3.46
N MET A 219 2.96 8.00 -2.74
CA MET A 219 2.50 6.77 -3.39
C MET A 219 1.12 6.99 -4.06
N PRO A 220 0.94 6.50 -5.29
CA PRO A 220 -0.37 6.44 -5.94
C PRO A 220 -1.30 5.52 -5.12
N LEU A 221 -2.60 5.82 -5.11
CA LEU A 221 -3.62 4.98 -4.47
C LEU A 221 -4.61 4.39 -5.50
N SER A 222 -4.44 4.73 -6.78
CA SER A 222 -5.26 4.30 -7.89
C SER A 222 -4.48 4.36 -9.20
N LEU A 223 -5.01 3.72 -10.24
CA LEU A 223 -4.45 3.85 -11.59
C LEU A 223 -4.59 5.29 -12.12
N ALA A 224 -5.63 6.01 -11.71
CA ALA A 224 -5.85 7.41 -12.08
C ALA A 224 -4.65 8.29 -11.67
N ASP A 225 -4.07 8.04 -10.49
CA ASP A 225 -2.90 8.76 -9.98
C ASP A 225 -1.63 8.56 -10.83
N LEU A 226 -1.61 7.50 -11.65
CA LEU A 226 -0.51 7.18 -12.56
C LEU A 226 -0.72 7.73 -13.97
N THR A 227 -1.86 8.34 -14.24
CA THR A 227 -2.19 8.83 -15.58
C THR A 227 -1.43 10.11 -15.92
N LYS A 228 -1.11 10.25 -17.20
CA LYS A 228 -0.68 11.51 -17.81
C LYS A 228 -1.70 11.92 -18.85
N GLN A 229 -2.06 13.20 -18.86
CA GLN A 229 -2.91 13.74 -19.91
C GLN A 229 -2.15 13.75 -21.25
N ALA A 230 -2.81 13.26 -22.30
CA ALA A 230 -2.34 13.22 -23.67
C ALA A 230 -3.49 13.59 -24.63
N VAL A 231 -3.17 13.77 -25.91
CA VAL A 231 -4.16 14.00 -26.96
C VAL A 231 -3.97 13.03 -28.12
N VAL A 232 -5.06 12.64 -28.77
CA VAL A 232 -5.00 11.86 -30.01
C VAL A 232 -4.50 12.75 -31.14
N LYS A 233 -3.37 12.41 -31.77
CA LYS A 233 -2.73 13.30 -32.77
C LYS A 233 -2.21 12.60 -34.03
N ASN A 234 -2.11 11.27 -34.02
CA ASN A 234 -1.61 10.48 -35.16
C ASN A 234 -2.59 9.37 -35.58
N ALA A 235 -3.89 9.66 -35.52
CA ALA A 235 -4.94 8.70 -35.84
C ALA A 235 -6.09 9.38 -36.60
N PRO A 236 -5.98 9.54 -37.94
CA PRO A 236 -6.98 10.24 -38.76
C PRO A 236 -8.37 9.60 -38.69
N ASP A 237 -8.42 8.27 -38.56
CA ASP A 237 -9.65 7.50 -38.40
C ASP A 237 -10.05 7.31 -36.92
N GLY A 238 -9.34 7.97 -36.01
CA GLY A 238 -9.44 7.81 -34.56
C GLY A 238 -8.58 6.67 -34.00
N ALA A 239 -8.31 6.74 -32.70
CA ALA A 239 -7.58 5.75 -31.94
C ALA A 239 -8.55 4.66 -31.43
N PRO A 240 -8.51 3.43 -31.95
CA PRO A 240 -9.38 2.36 -31.48
C PRO A 240 -8.99 1.91 -30.07
N LEU A 241 -10.01 1.64 -29.25
CA LEU A 241 -9.90 1.17 -27.88
C LEU A 241 -10.34 -0.29 -27.77
N TYR A 242 -9.59 -1.07 -26.99
CA TYR A 242 -9.80 -2.50 -26.82
C TYR A 242 -9.84 -2.89 -25.34
N ARG A 243 -10.50 -4.01 -25.02
CA ARG A 243 -10.47 -4.61 -23.67
C ARG A 243 -9.11 -5.23 -23.31
N ARG A 244 -8.34 -5.63 -24.33
CA ARG A 244 -6.98 -6.17 -24.21
C ARG A 244 -6.20 -5.82 -25.49
N PRO A 245 -4.86 -5.79 -25.46
CA PRO A 245 -4.04 -5.62 -26.66
C PRO A 245 -4.44 -6.61 -27.75
N SER A 246 -4.82 -6.12 -28.94
CA SER A 246 -5.26 -6.97 -30.05
C SER A 246 -5.01 -6.34 -31.41
N GLU A 247 -4.40 -7.10 -32.31
CA GLU A 247 -4.12 -6.68 -33.70
C GLU A 247 -5.33 -6.90 -34.63
N THR A 248 -6.22 -7.81 -34.25
CA THR A 248 -7.31 -8.32 -35.12
C THR A 248 -8.69 -8.28 -34.47
N GLY A 249 -8.77 -7.82 -33.22
CA GLY A 249 -10.03 -7.73 -32.49
C GLY A 249 -10.87 -6.56 -32.97
N GLU A 250 -12.18 -6.63 -32.74
CA GLU A 250 -13.06 -5.48 -32.94
C GLU A 250 -12.86 -4.46 -31.81
N PRO A 251 -12.75 -3.17 -32.13
CA PRO A 251 -12.67 -2.12 -31.13
C PRO A 251 -14.01 -1.97 -30.40
N ILE A 252 -13.95 -1.66 -29.11
CA ILE A 252 -15.14 -1.41 -28.29
C ILE A 252 -15.53 0.07 -28.27
N ALA A 253 -14.59 0.95 -28.58
CA ALA A 253 -14.78 2.39 -28.71
C ALA A 253 -13.66 2.98 -29.58
N VAL A 254 -13.81 4.24 -29.98
CA VAL A 254 -12.80 4.99 -30.75
C VAL A 254 -12.71 6.39 -30.16
N LEU A 255 -11.48 6.88 -29.94
CA LEU A 255 -11.21 8.28 -29.62
C LEU A 255 -10.85 9.04 -30.88
N HIS A 256 -11.45 10.19 -31.11
CA HIS A 256 -11.23 10.97 -32.32
C HIS A 256 -10.00 11.88 -32.20
N GLU A 257 -9.46 12.30 -33.35
CA GLU A 257 -8.32 13.21 -33.40
C GLU A 257 -8.62 14.52 -32.62
N GLY A 258 -7.65 14.93 -31.80
CA GLY A 258 -7.76 16.08 -30.91
C GLY A 258 -8.45 15.79 -29.56
N GLU A 259 -9.05 14.61 -29.36
CA GLU A 259 -9.66 14.26 -28.08
C GLU A 259 -8.60 14.04 -27.00
N PRO A 260 -8.85 14.52 -25.76
CA PRO A 260 -7.97 14.27 -24.64
C PRO A 260 -8.13 12.85 -24.11
N ALA A 261 -7.04 12.27 -23.63
CA ALA A 261 -7.01 10.96 -22.99
C ALA A 261 -6.10 10.99 -21.76
N ASN A 262 -6.40 10.16 -20.77
CA ASN A 262 -5.54 9.90 -19.63
C ASN A 262 -4.82 8.57 -19.87
N ILE A 263 -3.50 8.60 -20.02
CA ILE A 263 -2.72 7.44 -20.47
C ILE A 263 -1.72 6.95 -19.43
N VAL A 264 -1.48 5.64 -19.44
CA VAL A 264 -0.44 4.99 -18.63
C VAL A 264 0.37 4.06 -19.52
N ARG A 265 1.71 4.08 -19.40
CA ARG A 265 2.60 3.20 -20.17
C ARG A 265 2.59 1.79 -19.60
N LEU A 266 2.81 0.80 -20.45
CA LEU A 266 3.00 -0.59 -20.05
C LEU A 266 4.50 -0.91 -19.95
N GLU A 267 4.94 -1.70 -18.98
CA GLU A 267 6.37 -2.09 -18.84
C GLU A 267 6.85 -2.89 -20.06
N TYR A 268 6.07 -3.90 -20.45
CA TYR A 268 6.48 -4.85 -21.50
C TYR A 268 5.91 -4.51 -22.89
N SER A 269 5.46 -3.27 -23.11
CA SER A 269 4.97 -2.85 -24.43
C SER A 269 5.22 -1.38 -24.73
N ASP A 270 5.93 -1.12 -25.81
CA ASP A 270 6.05 0.20 -26.44
C ASP A 270 4.91 0.47 -27.45
N LYS A 271 4.28 -0.60 -27.97
CA LYS A 271 3.20 -0.53 -28.97
C LYS A 271 1.83 -0.22 -28.37
N TRP A 272 1.62 -0.62 -27.12
CA TRP A 272 0.35 -0.52 -26.43
C TRP A 272 0.49 0.32 -25.17
N MET A 273 -0.57 1.04 -24.85
CA MET A 273 -0.71 1.78 -23.60
C MET A 273 -2.11 1.57 -23.03
N ILE A 274 -2.25 1.89 -21.75
CA ILE A 274 -3.55 1.99 -21.10
C ILE A 274 -4.12 3.38 -21.37
N VAL A 275 -5.41 3.41 -21.68
CA VAL A 275 -6.25 4.60 -21.68
C VAL A 275 -7.26 4.43 -20.55
N TYR A 276 -7.20 5.32 -19.55
CA TYR A 276 -8.10 5.31 -18.40
C TYR A 276 -9.22 6.33 -18.59
N MET A 277 -10.45 5.86 -18.67
CA MET A 277 -11.62 6.70 -18.90
C MET A 277 -12.85 6.13 -18.22
N GLN A 278 -13.67 7.02 -17.63
CA GLN A 278 -14.93 6.64 -16.97
C GLN A 278 -14.73 5.50 -15.94
N ASP A 279 -13.63 5.57 -15.18
CA ASP A 279 -13.22 4.58 -14.19
C ASP A 279 -12.94 3.17 -14.74
N ASP A 280 -12.81 3.03 -16.06
CA ASP A 280 -12.51 1.78 -16.77
C ASP A 280 -11.15 1.83 -17.48
N VAL A 281 -10.62 0.64 -17.78
CA VAL A 281 -9.29 0.44 -18.37
C VAL A 281 -9.45 -0.05 -19.80
N TYR A 282 -8.88 0.69 -20.73
CA TYR A 282 -8.82 0.33 -22.15
C TYR A 282 -7.39 0.25 -22.63
N TYR A 283 -7.18 -0.43 -23.76
CA TYR A 283 -5.89 -0.51 -24.43
C TYR A 283 -5.98 0.16 -25.79
N ALA A 284 -4.95 0.95 -26.12
CA ALA A 284 -4.85 1.64 -27.39
C ALA A 284 -3.39 1.62 -27.90
N ARG A 285 -3.20 1.97 -29.17
CA ARG A 285 -1.87 2.07 -29.75
C ARG A 285 -1.14 3.28 -29.23
N SER A 286 0.07 3.07 -28.73
CA SER A 286 0.87 4.15 -28.17
C SER A 286 1.17 5.26 -29.17
N ALA A 287 1.36 4.89 -30.44
CA ALA A 287 1.66 5.84 -31.52
C ALA A 287 0.52 6.85 -31.78
N ALA A 288 -0.70 6.57 -31.32
CA ALA A 288 -1.85 7.45 -31.55
C ALA A 288 -1.85 8.71 -30.65
N PHE A 289 -1.05 8.72 -29.58
CA PHE A 289 -1.08 9.74 -28.53
C PHE A 289 0.23 10.54 -28.46
N GLU A 290 0.11 11.82 -28.10
CA GLU A 290 1.23 12.73 -27.76
C GLU A 290 1.02 13.38 -26.38
#